data_AF-A0A8S0H3A8-F1
#
_entry.id   AF-A0A8S0H3A8-F1
#
_cell.length_a   1.000
_cell.length_b   1.000
_cell.length_c   1.000
_cell.angle_alpha   90.00
_cell.angle_beta   90.00
_cell.angle_gamma   90.00
#
_symmetry.space_group_name_H-M   'P 1'
#
loop_
_entity.id
_entity.type
_entity.pdbx_description
1 polymer ?
#
loop_
_entity_poly.entity_id
_entity_poly.type
_entity_poly.pdbx_seq_one_letter_code
_entity_poly.pdbx_strand_id
1 'polypeptide(L)'
;MNQRGFTLLEVIVAMAIFSLLGLATYQMLDRVLRSDQRIGLHEQQLRQLQRAMSVLERDLVQARRHPLADDPSQSQALISQPDGIRLVRGGWRNPLEYPRSNLLQVSHRWEGGSWVRDTLSLSQPLAAPGRHSLHPPPSARTSNCWLAWS
;
A
#
# COMPACT_ATOMS: atom_id res chain seq x y z
N MET A 1 -29.06 67.18 -31.62
CA MET A 1 -28.33 66.05 -31.02
C MET A 1 -29.32 65.25 -30.19
N ASN A 2 -29.88 64.15 -30.73
CA ASN A 2 -30.85 63.33 -29.98
C ASN A 2 -30.10 62.26 -29.18
N GLN A 3 -29.90 62.52 -27.90
CA GLN A 3 -29.47 61.50 -26.94
C GLN A 3 -30.66 60.58 -26.67
N ARG A 4 -30.59 59.33 -27.14
CA ARG A 4 -31.54 58.28 -26.78
C ARG A 4 -31.18 57.80 -25.38
N GLY A 5 -32.02 58.09 -24.40
CA GLY A 5 -31.86 57.58 -23.03
C GLY A 5 -32.10 56.07 -22.97
N PHE A 6 -31.32 55.37 -22.14
CA PHE A 6 -31.52 53.96 -21.83
C PHE A 6 -32.94 53.73 -21.33
N THR A 7 -33.60 52.70 -21.85
CA THR A 7 -34.93 52.30 -21.36
C THR A 7 -34.78 51.40 -20.15
N LEU A 8 -35.75 51.44 -19.22
CA LEU A 8 -35.82 50.53 -18.08
C LEU A 8 -35.80 49.05 -18.53
N LEU A 9 -36.46 48.76 -19.65
CA LEU A 9 -36.53 47.42 -20.24
C LEU A 9 -35.14 46.87 -20.57
N GLU A 10 -34.25 47.70 -21.12
CA GLU A 10 -32.91 47.29 -21.53
C GLU A 10 -32.05 46.85 -20.34
N VAL A 11 -32.14 47.58 -19.23
CA VAL A 11 -31.42 47.22 -17.99
C VAL A 11 -31.95 45.91 -17.40
N ILE A 12 -33.27 45.72 -17.39
CA ILE A 12 -33.89 44.49 -16.87
C ILE A 12 -33.47 43.28 -17.71
N VAL A 13 -33.50 43.41 -19.05
CA VAL A 13 -33.07 42.34 -19.95
C VAL A 13 -31.58 42.05 -19.77
N ALA A 14 -30.73 43.09 -19.64
CA ALA A 14 -29.30 42.92 -19.40
C ALA A 14 -29.03 42.18 -18.07
N MET A 15 -29.73 42.54 -17.00
CA MET A 15 -29.61 41.87 -15.69
C MET A 15 -30.12 40.42 -15.74
N ALA A 16 -31.22 40.17 -16.45
CA ALA A 16 -31.76 38.82 -16.61
C ALA A 16 -30.75 37.90 -17.31
N ILE A 17 -30.17 38.35 -18.44
CA ILE A 17 -29.16 37.57 -19.16
C ILE A 17 -27.89 37.42 -18.32
N PHE A 18 -27.42 38.49 -17.68
CA PHE A 18 -26.22 38.46 -16.86
C PHE A 18 -26.32 37.47 -15.69
N SER A 19 -27.45 37.46 -14.98
CA SER A 19 -27.68 36.53 -13.87
C SER A 19 -27.74 35.07 -14.34
N LEU A 20 -28.35 34.81 -15.50
CA LEU A 20 -28.35 33.47 -16.11
C LEU A 20 -26.94 33.01 -16.48
N LEU A 21 -26.15 33.87 -17.13
CA LEU A 21 -24.76 33.57 -17.48
C LEU A 21 -23.90 33.35 -16.24
N GLY A 22 -24.05 34.18 -15.21
CA GLY A 22 -23.35 34.04 -13.94
C GLY A 22 -23.66 32.70 -13.27
N LEU A 23 -24.95 32.33 -13.21
CA LEU A 23 -25.39 31.07 -12.64
C LEU A 23 -24.87 29.86 -13.45
N ALA A 24 -24.93 29.92 -14.78
CA ALA A 24 -24.43 28.86 -15.65
C ALA A 24 -22.92 28.65 -15.47
N THR A 25 -22.16 29.73 -15.41
CA THR A 25 -20.71 29.70 -15.18
C THR A 25 -20.38 29.12 -13.82
N TYR A 26 -21.09 29.54 -12.78
CA TYR A 26 -20.91 29.01 -11.42
C TYR A 26 -21.18 27.49 -11.36
N GLN A 27 -22.26 27.02 -11.99
CA GLN A 27 -22.56 25.58 -12.06
C GLN A 27 -21.48 24.80 -12.81
N MET A 28 -20.95 25.34 -13.91
CA MET A 28 -19.88 24.69 -14.65
C MET A 28 -18.61 24.56 -13.80
N LEU A 29 -18.21 25.62 -13.11
CA LEU A 29 -17.06 25.60 -12.21
C LEU A 29 -17.24 24.57 -11.08
N ASP A 30 -18.39 24.56 -10.41
CA ASP A 30 -18.68 23.59 -9.35
C ASP A 30 -18.62 22.14 -9.87
N ARG A 31 -19.10 21.88 -11.08
CA ARG A 31 -18.99 20.55 -11.72
C ARG A 31 -17.55 20.15 -11.98
N VAL A 32 -16.71 21.07 -12.48
CA VAL A 32 -15.28 20.79 -12.72
C VAL A 32 -14.58 20.47 -11.40
N LEU A 33 -14.77 21.29 -10.37
CA LEU A 33 -14.16 21.07 -9.05
C LEU A 33 -14.57 19.70 -8.45
N ARG A 34 -15.85 19.34 -8.56
CA ARG A 34 -16.34 18.02 -8.11
C ARG A 34 -15.78 16.88 -8.97
N SER A 35 -15.59 17.09 -10.27
CA SER A 35 -14.98 16.11 -11.17
C SER A 35 -13.52 15.86 -10.79
N ASP A 36 -12.75 16.92 -10.55
CA ASP A 36 -11.35 16.82 -10.13
C ASP A 36 -11.21 16.06 -8.80
N GLN A 37 -12.11 16.30 -7.84
CA GLN A 37 -12.16 15.54 -6.58
C GLN A 37 -12.40 14.04 -6.81
N ARG A 38 -13.34 13.68 -7.70
CA ARG A 38 -13.62 12.28 -8.03
C ARG A 38 -12.45 11.61 -8.74
N ILE A 39 -11.81 12.31 -9.67
CA ILE A 39 -10.61 11.84 -10.37
C ILE A 39 -9.49 11.59 -9.36
N GLY A 40 -9.24 12.54 -8.45
CA GLY A 40 -8.22 12.42 -7.41
C GLY A 40 -8.41 11.19 -6.50
N LEU A 41 -9.65 10.90 -6.09
CA LEU A 41 -9.96 9.70 -5.31
C LEU A 41 -9.69 8.40 -6.08
N HIS A 42 -10.10 8.34 -7.35
CA HIS A 42 -9.88 7.16 -8.18
C HIS A 42 -8.38 6.92 -8.42
N GLU A 43 -7.61 7.98 -8.69
CA GLU A 43 -6.16 7.88 -8.80
C GLU A 43 -5.51 7.39 -7.51
N GLN A 44 -5.96 7.84 -6.34
CA GLN A 44 -5.43 7.37 -5.06
C GLN A 44 -5.64 5.86 -4.87
N GLN A 45 -6.83 5.36 -5.22
CA GLN A 45 -7.14 3.92 -5.16
C GLN A 45 -6.26 3.11 -6.12
N LEU A 46 -6.10 3.57 -7.36
CA LEU A 46 -5.22 2.92 -8.33
C LEU A 46 -3.76 2.92 -7.87
N ARG A 47 -3.26 4.04 -7.33
CA ARG A 47 -1.91 4.12 -6.76
C ARG A 47 -1.73 3.18 -5.56
N GLN A 48 -2.74 3.02 -4.70
CA GLN A 48 -2.69 2.06 -3.60
C GLN A 48 -2.60 0.62 -4.13
N LEU A 49 -3.42 0.26 -5.12
CA LEU A 49 -3.39 -1.05 -5.75
C LEU A 49 -2.04 -1.35 -6.43
N GLN A 50 -1.53 -0.40 -7.22
CA GLN A 50 -0.22 -0.53 -7.87
C GLN A 50 0.90 -0.70 -6.86
N ARG A 51 0.87 0.04 -5.74
CA ARG A 51 1.84 -0.13 -4.65
C ARG A 51 1.76 -1.54 -4.06
N ALA A 52 0.56 -2.02 -3.72
CA ALA A 52 0.35 -3.36 -3.18
C ALA A 52 0.87 -4.45 -4.13
N MET A 53 0.51 -4.36 -5.42
CA MET A 53 1.00 -5.29 -6.46
C MET A 53 2.53 -5.24 -6.58
N SER A 54 3.14 -4.07 -6.55
CA SER A 54 4.60 -3.95 -6.61
C SER A 54 5.30 -4.59 -5.41
N VAL A 55 4.71 -4.52 -4.21
CA VAL A 55 5.26 -5.17 -3.01
C VAL A 55 5.16 -6.69 -3.16
N LEU A 56 3.99 -7.18 -3.57
CA LEU A 56 3.75 -8.60 -3.79
C LEU A 56 4.71 -9.17 -4.85
N GLU A 57 4.86 -8.49 -5.99
CA GLU A 57 5.79 -8.89 -7.05
C GLU A 57 7.23 -8.98 -6.53
N ARG A 58 7.70 -7.95 -5.79
CA ARG A 58 9.05 -7.97 -5.21
C ARG A 58 9.25 -9.15 -4.27
N ASP A 59 8.27 -9.47 -3.43
CA ASP A 59 8.36 -10.59 -2.49
C ASP A 59 8.37 -11.94 -3.23
N LEU A 60 7.57 -12.09 -4.29
CA LEU A 60 7.53 -13.30 -5.13
C LEU A 60 8.84 -13.49 -5.91
N VAL A 61 9.38 -12.44 -6.53
CA VAL A 61 10.64 -12.51 -7.29
C VAL A 61 11.83 -12.78 -6.36
N GLN A 62 11.79 -12.29 -5.12
CA GLN A 62 12.85 -12.48 -4.13
C GLN A 62 12.65 -13.74 -3.27
N ALA A 63 11.62 -14.54 -3.58
CA ALA A 63 11.36 -15.79 -2.88
C ALA A 63 12.53 -16.76 -3.07
N ARG A 64 12.95 -17.38 -1.96
CA ARG A 64 14.03 -18.37 -1.91
C ARG A 64 13.48 -19.66 -1.34
N ARG A 65 13.93 -20.80 -1.89
CA ARG A 65 13.66 -22.11 -1.31
C ARG A 65 14.34 -22.17 0.05
N HIS A 66 13.55 -22.21 1.12
CA HIS A 66 14.05 -22.40 2.47
C HIS A 66 12.99 -23.18 3.26
N PRO A 67 13.38 -24.22 4.01
CA PRO A 67 12.44 -24.98 4.83
C PRO A 67 11.76 -24.07 5.84
N LEU A 68 10.43 -24.09 5.87
CA LEU A 68 9.66 -23.56 7.00
C LEU A 68 9.52 -24.66 8.05
N ALA A 69 9.41 -24.26 9.32
CA ALA A 69 9.18 -25.20 10.42
C ALA A 69 7.92 -26.07 10.22
N ASP A 70 6.93 -25.52 9.51
CA ASP A 70 5.64 -26.18 9.24
C ASP A 70 5.64 -27.00 7.93
N ASP A 71 6.74 -27.05 7.16
CA ASP A 71 6.82 -27.78 5.88
C ASP A 71 7.56 -29.11 6.01
N PRO A 72 6.87 -30.26 5.96
CA PRO A 72 7.51 -31.58 6.02
C PRO A 72 8.38 -31.89 4.79
N SER A 73 8.18 -31.19 3.67
CA SER A 73 8.95 -31.38 2.43
C SER A 73 10.25 -30.56 2.38
N GLN A 74 10.46 -29.64 3.34
CA GLN A 74 11.66 -28.81 3.54
C GLN A 74 12.22 -28.09 2.30
N SER A 75 11.42 -27.94 1.25
CA SER A 75 11.91 -27.52 -0.07
C SER A 75 11.05 -26.45 -0.74
N GLN A 76 9.91 -26.07 -0.14
CA GLN A 76 9.01 -25.10 -0.72
C GLN A 76 9.49 -23.66 -0.45
N ALA A 77 9.59 -22.85 -1.51
CA ALA A 77 9.86 -21.41 -1.40
C ALA A 77 8.61 -20.60 -1.01
N LEU A 78 7.43 -21.17 -1.26
CA LEU A 78 6.13 -20.55 -1.09
C LEU A 78 5.13 -21.63 -0.67
N ILE A 79 4.32 -21.31 0.34
CA ILE A 79 3.26 -22.16 0.89
C ILE A 79 1.95 -21.38 0.80
N SER A 80 0.96 -22.00 0.16
CA SER A 80 -0.42 -21.49 0.17
C SER A 80 -1.09 -21.78 1.51
N GLN A 81 -1.80 -20.80 2.05
CA GLN A 81 -2.61 -20.88 3.26
C GLN A 81 -4.08 -20.59 2.92
N PRO A 82 -5.04 -21.03 3.75
CA PRO A 82 -6.46 -20.75 3.52
C PRO A 82 -6.75 -19.25 3.33
N ASP A 83 -6.04 -18.41 4.08
CA ASP A 83 -6.27 -16.95 4.12
C ASP A 83 -5.20 -16.16 3.35
N GLY A 84 -4.30 -16.83 2.61
CA GLY A 84 -3.26 -16.15 1.84
C GLY A 84 -2.03 -16.97 1.49
N ILE A 85 -0.88 -16.34 1.42
CA ILE A 85 0.38 -16.97 1.02
C ILE A 85 1.51 -16.65 1.99
N ARG A 86 2.44 -17.58 2.15
CA ARG A 86 3.64 -17.40 2.98
C ARG A 86 4.86 -17.82 2.18
N LEU A 87 5.91 -17.01 2.22
CA LEU A 87 7.14 -17.24 1.47
C LEU A 87 8.36 -16.87 2.31
N VAL A 88 9.53 -17.41 1.96
CA VAL A 88 10.81 -16.94 2.50
C VAL A 88 11.52 -16.14 1.44
N ARG A 89 12.09 -15.00 1.82
CA ARG A 89 12.93 -14.17 0.96
C ARG A 89 14.23 -13.80 1.65
N GLY A 90 15.18 -13.32 0.85
CA GLY A 90 16.38 -12.68 1.38
C GLY A 90 16.03 -11.45 2.22
N GLY A 91 16.72 -11.31 3.35
CA GLY A 91 16.69 -10.16 4.23
C GLY A 91 17.49 -8.98 3.69
N TRP A 92 17.61 -7.95 4.52
CA TRP A 92 18.30 -6.71 4.17
C TRP A 92 19.77 -6.96 3.84
N ARG A 93 20.31 -6.20 2.87
CA ARG A 93 21.75 -6.23 2.53
C ARG A 93 22.59 -6.17 3.80
N ASN A 94 23.48 -7.14 3.99
CA ASN A 94 24.40 -7.24 5.12
C ASN A 94 25.84 -6.92 4.69
N PRO A 95 26.16 -5.64 4.39
CA PRO A 95 27.49 -5.27 3.91
C PRO A 95 28.59 -5.49 4.96
N LEU A 96 28.23 -5.66 6.24
CA LEU A 96 29.16 -5.80 7.36
C LEU A 96 29.30 -7.25 7.85
N GLU A 97 28.69 -8.22 7.14
CA GLU A 97 28.77 -9.68 7.40
C GLU A 97 28.57 -10.14 8.86
N TYR A 98 27.95 -9.33 9.71
CA TYR A 98 27.63 -9.75 11.08
C TYR A 98 26.74 -11.00 11.07
N PRO A 99 26.89 -11.92 12.05
CA PRO A 99 26.06 -13.11 12.17
C PRO A 99 24.63 -12.71 12.52
N ARG A 100 23.85 -12.43 11.49
CA ARG A 100 22.43 -12.06 11.56
C ARG A 100 21.65 -12.91 10.58
N SER A 101 20.40 -13.19 10.93
CA SER A 101 19.48 -13.81 9.98
C SER A 101 19.36 -12.95 8.73
N ASN A 102 19.79 -13.49 7.60
CA ASN A 102 19.59 -12.89 6.28
C ASN A 102 18.33 -13.44 5.60
N LEU A 103 17.39 -14.03 6.37
CA LEU A 103 16.18 -14.65 5.83
C LEU A 103 14.95 -14.10 6.54
N LEU A 104 13.99 -13.65 5.74
CA LEU A 104 12.72 -13.13 6.22
C LEU A 104 11.61 -14.02 5.69
N GLN A 105 10.78 -14.52 6.59
CA GLN A 105 9.49 -15.09 6.25
C GLN A 105 8.49 -13.95 6.09
N VAL A 106 7.80 -13.90 4.96
CA VAL A 106 6.75 -12.94 4.68
C VAL A 106 5.42 -13.68 4.54
N SER A 107 4.37 -13.18 5.19
CA SER A 107 3.00 -13.66 5.03
C SER A 107 2.13 -12.55 4.47
N HIS A 108 1.40 -12.87 3.40
CA HIS A 108 0.37 -12.02 2.82
C HIS A 108 -0.99 -12.65 3.14
N ARG A 109 -1.88 -11.88 3.76
CA ARG A 109 -3.20 -12.33 4.18
C ARG A 109 -4.25 -11.28 3.87
N TRP A 110 -5.48 -11.74 3.65
CA TRP A 110 -6.63 -10.86 3.48
C TRP A 110 -7.50 -10.92 4.74
N GLU A 111 -7.56 -9.82 5.49
CA GLU A 111 -8.30 -9.73 6.76
C GLU A 111 -9.26 -8.54 6.71
N GLY A 112 -10.55 -8.80 6.89
CA GLY A 112 -11.56 -7.74 7.04
C GLY A 112 -11.66 -6.76 5.87
N GLY A 113 -11.32 -7.19 4.64
CA GLY A 113 -11.31 -6.31 3.47
C GLY A 113 -10.00 -5.54 3.26
N SER A 114 -8.96 -5.83 4.05
CA SER A 114 -7.63 -5.23 3.94
C SER A 114 -6.58 -6.30 3.65
N TRP A 115 -5.61 -5.95 2.80
CA TRP A 115 -4.41 -6.75 2.60
C TRP A 115 -3.38 -6.43 3.67
N VAL A 116 -2.94 -7.45 4.39
CA VAL A 116 -1.93 -7.33 5.44
C VAL A 116 -0.71 -8.15 5.07
N ARG A 117 0.46 -7.56 5.32
CA ARG A 117 1.77 -8.18 5.08
C ARG A 117 2.57 -8.19 6.38
N ASP A 118 2.86 -9.37 6.92
CA ASP A 118 3.74 -9.51 8.08
C ASP A 118 5.11 -10.02 7.67
N THR A 119 6.12 -9.74 8.49
CA THR A 119 7.49 -10.16 8.26
C THR A 119 8.10 -10.69 9.55
N LEU A 120 8.63 -11.91 9.51
CA LEU A 120 9.31 -12.56 10.62
C LEU A 120 10.75 -12.89 10.22
N SER A 121 11.74 -12.50 11.03
CA SER A 121 13.14 -12.90 10.82
C SER A 121 13.35 -14.36 11.22
N LEU A 122 13.82 -15.18 10.28
CA LEU A 122 14.13 -16.58 10.54
C LEU A 122 15.55 -16.68 11.09
N SER A 123 15.75 -16.74 12.41
CA SER A 123 17.07 -17.03 12.97
C SER A 123 17.58 -18.34 12.39
N GLN A 124 18.65 -18.27 11.61
CA GLN A 124 19.32 -19.44 11.08
C GLN A 124 19.83 -20.23 12.29
N PRO A 125 19.53 -21.52 12.44
CA PRO A 125 20.24 -22.32 13.42
C PRO A 125 21.72 -22.24 13.02
N LEU A 126 22.58 -21.79 13.95
CA LEU A 126 24.02 -21.81 13.76
C LEU A 126 24.38 -23.19 13.19
N ALA A 127 25.01 -23.24 12.02
CA ALA A 127 25.76 -24.42 11.64
C ALA A 127 26.80 -24.61 12.75
N ALA A 128 26.55 -25.54 13.66
CA ALA A 128 27.39 -25.75 14.82
C ALA A 128 28.79 -26.13 14.33
N PRO A 129 29.85 -25.38 14.65
CA PRO A 129 31.16 -26.01 14.79
C PRO A 129 31.02 -26.96 15.98
N GLY A 130 31.41 -28.21 15.79
CA GLY A 130 31.02 -29.33 16.62
C GLY A 130 31.03 -29.09 18.14
N ARG A 131 30.00 -29.65 18.79
CA ARG A 131 29.87 -30.01 20.21
C ARG A 131 30.16 -28.90 21.23
N HIS A 132 29.14 -28.49 21.99
CA HIS A 132 28.98 -28.75 23.44
C HIS A 132 27.63 -28.15 23.89
N SER A 133 27.02 -28.81 24.87
CA SER A 133 25.62 -28.75 25.28
C SER A 133 25.19 -27.55 26.13
N LEU A 134 23.87 -27.28 26.09
CA LEU A 134 22.94 -26.78 27.12
C LEU A 134 22.28 -25.38 26.94
N HIS A 135 20.95 -25.43 27.10
CA HIS A 135 19.92 -24.39 27.33
C HIS A 135 19.30 -23.65 26.12
N PRO A 136 17.96 -23.73 25.92
CA PRO A 136 17.26 -22.84 24.98
C PRO A 136 16.92 -21.48 25.64
N PRO A 137 17.10 -20.34 24.94
CA PRO A 137 16.52 -19.07 25.36
C PRO A 137 15.07 -18.93 24.86
N PRO A 138 14.21 -18.16 25.55
CA PRO A 138 12.81 -17.97 25.19
C PRO A 138 12.69 -17.20 23.87
N SER A 139 11.80 -17.65 22.99
CA SER A 139 11.47 -16.99 21.73
C SER A 139 10.85 -15.62 21.99
N ALA A 140 11.63 -14.57 21.78
CA ALA A 140 11.14 -13.20 21.78
C ALA A 140 10.28 -12.99 20.54
N ARG A 141 8.96 -13.17 20.70
CA ARG A 141 7.94 -12.70 19.77
C ARG A 141 7.93 -11.17 19.85
N THR A 142 8.78 -10.50 19.08
CA THR A 142 8.67 -9.05 18.90
C THR A 142 7.50 -8.78 17.96
N SER A 143 6.33 -8.53 18.54
CA SER A 143 5.23 -7.85 17.86
C SER A 143 5.68 -6.41 17.59
N ASN A 144 6.32 -6.16 16.45
CA ASN A 144 6.53 -4.80 15.98
C ASN A 144 5.22 -4.29 15.37
N CYS A 145 4.35 -3.83 16.28
CA CYS A 145 3.25 -2.94 15.97
C CYS A 145 3.80 -1.52 16.02
N TRP A 146 4.28 -0.98 14.88
CA TRP A 146 4.63 0.43 14.77
C TRP A 146 4.40 0.95 13.34
N LEU A 147 3.66 2.07 13.29
CA LEU A 147 3.48 3.07 12.22
C LEU A 147 2.41 2.70 11.17
N ALA A 148 1.20 3.27 11.14
CA ALA A 148 0.75 4.62 11.50
C ALA A 148 1.57 5.74 10.81
N TRP A 149 0.98 6.23 9.70
CA TRP A 149 1.17 7.52 8.98
C TRP A 149 2.44 7.76 8.13
N SER A 150 2.23 7.83 6.81
CA SER A 150 2.24 9.09 6.03
C SER A 150 1.55 8.90 4.69
#